data_AF-A0A926VJR9-F1
#
_entry.id   AF-A0A926VJR9-F1
#
_cell.length_a   1.000
_cell.length_b   1.000
_cell.length_c   1.000
_cell.angle_alpha   90.00
_cell.angle_beta   90.00
_cell.angle_gamma   90.00
#
_symmetry.space_group_name_H-M   'P 1'
#
loop_
_entity.id
_entity.type
_entity.pdbx_description
1 polymer ?
#
loop_
_entity_poly.entity_id
_entity_poly.type
_entity_poly.pdbx_seq_one_letter_code
_entity_poly.pdbx_strand_id
1 'polypeptide(L)'
;MEAIDRLLLANSKSKGKRPYFFDDPAVERVLNITLAVAMEHAVTRERLDTIERLLIAKGILSRAEIDTYEPDTIAAEERQRWQAEYIARILRIIQQELEALENPENNRDVEDIAEELGRT
;
A
#
# COMPACT_ATOMS: atom_id res chain seq x y z
N MET A 1 9.17 -1.69 -26.23
CA MET A 1 8.50 -0.79 -25.27
C MET A 1 8.43 -1.57 -23.97
N GLU A 2 9.22 -1.17 -22.99
CA GLU A 2 9.31 -1.86 -21.70
C GLU A 2 7.93 -1.86 -21.01
N ALA A 3 7.53 -2.99 -20.43
CA ALA A 3 6.24 -3.11 -19.78
C ALA A 3 6.21 -2.21 -18.54
N ILE A 4 5.28 -1.25 -18.48
CA ILE A 4 5.16 -0.33 -17.34
C ILE A 4 4.81 -1.12 -16.07
N ASP A 5 5.68 -1.05 -15.06
CA ASP A 5 5.37 -1.56 -13.73
C ASP A 5 4.38 -0.60 -13.04
N ARG A 6 3.12 -1.02 -13.04
CA ARG A 6 2.01 -0.24 -12.47
C ARG A 6 2.11 -0.11 -10.95
N LEU A 7 2.72 -1.07 -10.26
CA LEU A 7 2.84 -1.07 -8.81
C LEU A 7 3.88 -0.04 -8.37
N LEU A 8 5.03 -0.03 -9.03
CA LEU A 8 6.04 1.01 -8.80
C LEU A 8 5.50 2.40 -9.10
N LEU A 9 4.80 2.58 -10.23
CA LEU A 9 4.26 3.88 -10.60
C LEU A 9 3.24 4.43 -9.59
N ALA A 10 2.33 3.58 -9.11
CA ALA A 10 1.30 3.98 -8.14
C ALA A 10 1.89 4.39 -6.77
N ASN A 11 3.05 3.85 -6.42
CA ASN A 11 3.71 4.09 -5.14
C ASN A 11 4.80 5.16 -5.18
N SER A 12 5.09 5.70 -6.37
CA SER A 12 6.14 6.68 -6.61
C SER A 12 6.21 7.78 -5.54
N LYS A 13 7.43 8.12 -5.19
CA LYS A 13 7.77 9.15 -4.23
C LYS A 13 7.40 10.52 -4.79
N SER A 14 6.75 11.33 -3.95
CA SER A 14 6.58 12.75 -4.22
C SER A 14 7.93 13.47 -4.16
N LYS A 15 8.10 14.52 -4.98
CA LYS A 15 9.30 15.37 -4.92
C LYS A 15 9.42 16.03 -3.54
N GLY A 16 10.65 16.16 -3.07
CA GLY A 16 10.98 16.73 -1.77
C GLY A 16 11.39 15.67 -0.75
N LYS A 17 12.11 16.12 0.28
CA LYS A 17 12.52 15.27 1.39
C LYS A 17 11.32 14.85 2.24
N ARG A 18 11.24 13.56 2.59
CA ARG A 18 10.21 13.06 3.50
C ARG A 18 10.52 13.53 4.94
N PRO A 19 9.58 14.17 5.65
CA PRO A 19 9.78 14.50 7.06
C PRO A 19 9.70 13.22 7.91
N TYR A 20 10.54 13.15 8.95
CA TYR A 20 10.46 12.18 10.03
C TYR A 20 10.28 12.94 11.34
N PHE A 21 9.41 12.43 12.22
CA PHE A 21 9.00 13.07 13.47
C PHE A 21 9.48 12.33 14.71
N PHE A 22 9.84 11.04 14.59
CA PHE A 22 10.43 10.27 15.68
C PHE A 22 11.96 10.31 15.64
N ASP A 23 12.59 10.19 16.81
CA ASP A 23 14.06 10.17 16.94
C ASP A 23 14.70 9.02 16.14
N ASP A 24 14.03 7.86 16.11
CA ASP A 24 14.44 6.70 15.30
C ASP A 24 13.50 6.56 14.08
N PRO A 25 14.00 6.77 12.84
CA PRO A 25 13.22 6.56 11.63
C PRO A 25 12.63 5.16 11.49
N ALA A 26 13.23 4.13 12.10
CA ALA A 26 12.68 2.77 12.09
C ALA A 26 11.32 2.68 12.79
N VAL A 27 11.12 3.46 13.87
CA VAL A 27 9.82 3.52 14.58
C VAL A 27 8.76 4.09 13.66
N GLU A 28 9.10 5.16 12.93
CA GLU A 28 8.17 5.78 12.00
C GLU A 28 7.81 4.86 10.83
N ARG A 29 8.76 4.08 10.31
CA ARG A 29 8.49 3.06 9.28
C ARG A 29 7.48 2.03 9.76
N VAL A 30 7.71 1.47 10.94
CA VAL A 30 6.80 0.48 11.53
C VAL A 30 5.41 1.09 11.75
N LEU A 31 5.33 2.32 12.25
CA LEU A 31 4.06 3.02 12.41
C LEU A 31 3.33 3.22 11.07
N ASN A 32 4.03 3.66 10.03
CA ASN A 32 3.45 3.85 8.69
C ASN A 32 2.91 2.53 8.12
N ILE A 33 3.69 1.46 8.19
CA ILE A 33 3.27 0.12 7.75
C ILE A 33 2.06 -0.35 8.56
N THR A 34 2.08 -0.18 9.88
CA THR A 34 0.99 -0.61 10.78
C THR A 34 -0.31 0.12 10.46
N LEU A 35 -0.25 1.44 10.24
CA LEU A 35 -1.42 2.23 9.86
C LEU A 35 -1.97 1.80 8.49
N ALA A 36 -1.10 1.57 7.51
CA ALA A 36 -1.51 1.07 6.19
C ALA A 36 -2.23 -0.28 6.30
N VAL A 37 -1.68 -1.23 7.06
CA VAL A 37 -2.30 -2.52 7.32
C VAL A 37 -3.65 -2.36 8.02
N ALA A 38 -3.74 -1.53 9.05
CA ALA A 38 -4.96 -1.31 9.82
C ALA A 38 -6.09 -0.76 8.94
N MET A 39 -5.80 0.23 8.08
CA MET A 39 -6.77 0.80 7.16
C MET A 39 -7.28 -0.23 6.13
N GLU A 40 -6.36 -0.93 5.47
CA GLU A 40 -6.72 -1.96 4.49
C GLU A 40 -7.50 -3.12 5.14
N HIS A 41 -7.14 -3.51 6.37
CA HIS A 41 -7.86 -4.55 7.11
C HIS A 41 -9.29 -4.11 7.47
N ALA A 42 -9.47 -2.88 7.95
CA ALA A 42 -10.80 -2.35 8.28
C ALA A 42 -11.73 -2.34 7.05
N VAL A 43 -11.26 -1.78 5.93
CA VAL A 43 -12.03 -1.73 4.68
C VAL A 43 -12.37 -3.13 4.17
N THR A 44 -11.42 -4.07 4.25
CA THR A 44 -11.64 -5.46 3.84
C THR A 44 -12.69 -6.14 4.71
N ARG A 45 -12.63 -5.96 6.04
CA ARG A 45 -13.60 -6.52 6.98
C ARG A 45 -15.02 -6.02 6.71
N GLU A 46 -15.20 -4.72 6.50
CA GLU A 46 -16.51 -4.12 6.20
C GLU A 46 -17.08 -4.63 4.88
N ARG A 47 -16.23 -4.72 3.84
CA ARG A 47 -16.64 -5.22 2.53
C ARG A 47 -17.03 -6.70 2.58
N LEU A 48 -16.27 -7.53 3.31
CA LEU A 48 -16.59 -8.94 3.50
C LEU A 48 -17.92 -9.13 4.23
N ASP A 49 -18.14 -8.45 5.37
CA ASP A 49 -19.40 -8.53 6.12
C ASP A 49 -20.59 -8.10 5.25
N THR A 50 -20.43 -7.03 4.46
CA THR A 50 -21.47 -6.57 3.53
C THR A 50 -21.81 -7.63 2.49
N ILE A 51 -20.81 -8.25 1.86
CA ILE A 51 -21.00 -9.30 0.84
C ILE A 51 -21.70 -10.51 1.47
N GLU A 52 -21.22 -10.99 2.63
CA GLU A 52 -21.82 -12.14 3.32
C GLU A 52 -23.29 -11.90 3.64
N ARG A 53 -23.63 -10.74 4.23
CA ARG A 53 -25.02 -10.39 4.55
C ARG A 53 -25.90 -10.32 3.31
N LEU A 54 -25.42 -9.72 2.22
CA LEU A 54 -26.18 -9.61 0.98
C LEU A 54 -26.44 -10.98 0.34
N LEU A 55 -25.45 -11.87 0.35
CA LEU A 55 -25.59 -13.22 -0.22
C LEU A 55 -26.51 -14.11 0.62
N ILE A 56 -26.41 -14.03 1.95
CA ILE A 56 -27.33 -14.73 2.87
C ILE A 56 -28.75 -14.19 2.71
N ALA A 57 -28.94 -12.87 2.67
CA ALA A 57 -30.27 -12.26 2.51
C ALA A 57 -30.94 -12.65 1.17
N LYS A 58 -30.14 -12.93 0.14
CA LYS A 58 -30.61 -13.43 -1.16
C LYS A 58 -30.79 -14.95 -1.20
N GLY A 59 -30.42 -15.68 -0.14
CA GLY A 59 -30.47 -17.14 -0.07
C GLY A 59 -29.50 -17.83 -1.03
N ILE A 60 -28.40 -17.17 -1.40
CA ILE A 60 -27.43 -17.68 -2.40
C ILE A 60 -26.44 -18.66 -1.77
N LEU A 61 -26.00 -18.38 -0.53
CA LEU A 61 -25.12 -19.25 0.24
C LEU A 61 -25.48 -19.20 1.72
N SER A 62 -25.02 -20.22 2.44
CA SER A 62 -25.00 -20.30 3.90
C SER A 62 -23.63 -19.94 4.45
N ARG A 63 -23.57 -19.56 5.73
CA ARG A 63 -22.28 -19.24 6.39
C ARG A 63 -21.34 -20.45 6.43
N ALA A 64 -21.87 -21.67 6.55
CA ALA A 64 -21.09 -22.89 6.55
C ALA A 64 -20.32 -23.12 5.23
N GLU A 65 -20.92 -22.74 4.08
CA GLU A 65 -20.25 -22.87 2.78
C GLU A 65 -19.01 -21.98 2.65
N ILE A 66 -18.96 -20.85 3.37
CA ILE A 66 -17.78 -19.99 3.43
C ILE A 66 -16.67 -20.67 4.23
N ASP A 67 -17.02 -21.22 5.39
CA ASP A 67 -16.05 -21.84 6.31
C ASP A 67 -15.42 -23.10 5.71
N THR A 68 -16.13 -23.80 4.82
CA THR A 68 -15.65 -25.02 4.15
C THR A 68 -15.13 -24.79 2.74
N TYR A 69 -15.02 -23.54 2.28
CA TYR A 69 -14.60 -23.24 0.91
C TYR A 69 -13.12 -23.60 0.67
N GLU A 70 -12.87 -24.41 -0.36
CA GLU A 70 -11.53 -24.71 -0.85
C GLU A 70 -11.27 -23.98 -2.18
N PRO A 71 -10.25 -23.10 -2.23
CA PRO A 71 -9.89 -22.40 -3.46
C PRO A 71 -9.30 -23.36 -4.49
N ASP A 72 -9.72 -23.21 -5.75
CA ASP A 72 -9.07 -23.87 -6.87
C ASP A 72 -7.75 -23.17 -7.25
N THR A 73 -7.05 -23.73 -8.23
CA THR A 73 -5.76 -23.19 -8.69
C THR A 73 -5.89 -21.78 -9.27
N ILE A 74 -7.02 -21.47 -9.93
CA ILE A 74 -7.26 -20.16 -10.54
C ILE A 74 -7.42 -19.11 -9.43
N ALA A 75 -8.26 -19.40 -8.43
CA ALA A 75 -8.45 -18.54 -7.27
C ALA A 75 -7.15 -18.33 -6.48
N ALA A 76 -6.30 -19.36 -6.39
CA ALA A 76 -4.98 -19.25 -5.76
C ALA A 76 -4.04 -18.29 -6.51
N GLU A 77 -3.97 -18.40 -7.84
CA GLU A 77 -3.16 -17.51 -8.68
C GLU A 77 -3.65 -16.04 -8.61
N GLU A 78 -4.96 -15.83 -8.64
CA GLU A 78 -5.54 -14.49 -8.47
C GLU A 78 -5.22 -13.90 -7.12
N ARG A 79 -5.32 -14.68 -6.04
CA ARG A 79 -4.93 -14.25 -4.68
C ARG A 79 -3.44 -13.92 -4.60
N GLN A 80 -2.58 -14.68 -5.26
CA GLN A 80 -1.14 -14.40 -5.27
C GLN A 80 -0.86 -13.04 -5.94
N ARG A 81 -1.53 -12.74 -7.06
CA ARG A 81 -1.46 -11.42 -7.68
C ARG A 81 -1.95 -10.33 -6.74
N TRP A 82 -3.13 -10.48 -6.15
CA TRP A 82 -3.66 -9.50 -5.19
C TRP A 82 -2.75 -9.31 -3.98
N GLN A 83 -2.09 -10.38 -3.51
CA GLN A 83 -1.14 -10.33 -2.40
C GLN A 83 0.08 -9.49 -2.76
N ALA A 84 0.61 -9.60 -3.98
CA ALA A 84 1.71 -8.74 -4.43
C ALA A 84 1.30 -7.26 -4.44
N GLU A 85 0.10 -6.95 -4.93
CA GLU A 85 -0.42 -5.58 -4.92
C GLU A 85 -0.62 -5.05 -3.49
N TYR A 86 -1.11 -5.89 -2.58
CA TYR A 86 -1.28 -5.56 -1.17
C TYR A 86 0.05 -5.29 -0.48
N ILE A 87 1.06 -6.14 -0.69
CA ILE A 87 2.41 -5.96 -0.15
C ILE A 87 3.00 -4.64 -0.64
N ALA A 88 2.84 -4.30 -1.92
CA ALA A 88 3.30 -3.03 -2.46
C ALA A 88 2.64 -1.83 -1.74
N ARG A 89 1.34 -1.89 -1.43
CA ARG A 89 0.64 -0.80 -0.72
C ARG A 89 1.15 -0.63 0.72
N ILE A 90 1.29 -1.73 1.47
CA ILE A 90 1.72 -1.64 2.88
C ILE A 90 3.19 -1.27 3.03
N LEU A 91 4.05 -1.67 2.08
CA LEU A 91 5.49 -1.38 2.10
C LEU A 91 5.87 -0.11 1.33
N ARG A 92 4.89 0.72 0.96
CA ARG A 92 5.13 1.95 0.18
C ARG A 92 6.20 2.85 0.79
N ILE A 93 6.28 2.97 2.12
CA ILE A 93 7.33 3.75 2.79
C ILE A 93 8.74 3.29 2.39
N ILE A 94 8.98 1.98 2.33
CA ILE A 94 10.28 1.40 1.99
C ILE A 94 10.60 1.64 0.52
N GLN A 95 9.60 1.52 -0.37
CA GLN A 95 9.77 1.80 -1.79
C GLN A 95 10.17 3.27 -2.02
N GLN A 96 9.51 4.20 -1.35
CA GLN A 96 9.83 5.62 -1.47
C GLN A 96 11.22 5.96 -0.92
N GLU A 97 11.66 5.29 0.16
CA GLU A 97 13.03 5.45 0.66
C GLU A 97 14.07 4.93 -0.33
N LEU A 98 13.81 3.80 -0.99
CA LEU A 98 14.68 3.27 -2.03
C LEU A 98 14.76 4.24 -3.23
N GLU A 99 13.61 4.75 -3.70
CA GLU A 99 13.57 5.74 -4.79
C GLU A 99 14.33 7.03 -4.44
N ALA A 100 14.33 7.43 -3.16
CA ALA A 100 15.07 8.59 -2.68
C ALA A 100 16.59 8.38 -2.71
N LEU A 101 17.06 7.14 -2.53
CA LEU A 101 18.46 6.77 -2.66
C LEU A 101 18.89 6.68 -4.12
N GLU A 102 18.03 6.14 -4.99
CA GLU A 102 18.28 6.02 -6.43
C GLU A 102 18.25 7.37 -7.15
N ASN A 103 17.38 8.30 -6.72
CA ASN A 103 17.17 9.60 -7.32
C ASN A 103 17.30 10.74 -6.28
N PRO A 104 18.52 11.03 -5.80
CA PRO A 104 18.75 12.01 -4.73
C PRO A 104 18.25 13.43 -5.06
N GLU A 105 18.25 13.82 -6.34
CA GLU A 105 17.76 15.11 -6.82
C GLU A 105 16.27 15.32 -6.55
N ASN A 106 15.49 14.24 -6.47
CA ASN A 106 14.06 14.29 -6.13
C ASN A 106 13.82 14.28 -4.61
N ASN A 107 14.88 14.19 -3.80
CA ASN A 107 14.83 14.14 -2.33
C ASN A 107 15.41 15.39 -1.65
N ARG A 108 15.55 16.50 -2.38
CA ARG A 108 16.03 17.78 -1.83
C ARG A 108 15.08 18.32 -0.77
N ASP A 109 15.64 18.99 0.24
CA ASP A 109 14.84 19.69 1.23
C ASP A 109 14.12 20.88 0.58
N VAL A 110 12.87 21.11 1.00
CA VAL A 110 12.07 22.22 0.48
C VAL A 110 12.67 23.55 0.94
N GLU A 111 13.28 23.59 2.13
CA GLU A 111 13.96 24.77 2.65
C GLU A 111 15.16 25.16 1.78
N ASP A 112 16.00 24.18 1.40
CA ASP A 112 17.14 24.41 0.50
C ASP A 112 16.70 24.95 -0.88
N ILE A 113 15.60 24.41 -1.42
CA ILE A 113 15.04 24.85 -2.70
C ILE A 113 14.49 26.28 -2.59
N ALA A 114 13.81 26.60 -1.49
CA ALA A 114 13.26 27.93 -1.24
C ALA A 114 14.37 28.98 -1.10
N GLU A 115 15.47 28.66 -0.41
CA GLU A 115 16.64 29.55 -0.31
C GLU A 115 17.30 29.82 -1.66
N GLU A 116 17.46 28.79 -2.50
CA GLU A 116 18.05 28.92 -3.84
C GLU A 116 17.20 29.84 -4.74
N LEU A 117 15.89 29.62 -4.74
CA LEU A 117 14.95 30.43 -5.53
C LEU A 117 14.86 31.87 -5.01
N GLY A 118 14.94 32.09 -3.69
CA GLY A 118 14.92 33.43 -3.09
C GLY A 118 16.19 34.26 -3.32
N ARG A 119 17.26 33.65 -3.82
CA ARG A 119 18.52 34.33 -4.22
C ARG A 119 18.56 34.73 -5.71
N THR A 120 17.53 34.36 -6.48
CA THR A 120 17.41 34.67 -7.92
C THR A 120 16.51 35.88 -8.14
#